data_AF-A0A846YUV0-F1
#
_entry.id   AF-A0A846YUV0-F1
#
_cell.length_a   1.000
_cell.length_b   1.000
_cell.length_c   1.000
_cell.angle_alpha   90.00
_cell.angle_beta   90.00
_cell.angle_gamma   90.00
#
_symmetry.space_group_name_H-M   'P 1'
#
loop_
_entity.id
_entity.type
_entity.pdbx_description
1 polymer ?
#
loop_
_entity_poly.entity_id
_entity_poly.type
_entity_poly.pdbx_seq_one_letter_code
_entity_poly.pdbx_strand_id
1 'polypeptide(L)' 'MRVCVLVSAARLRVEVRDEGGARGRPIVPPQRDGLSESGRGLMIVDGLADRWGIVDGKDGVSVWFEVASG' A
#
# COMPACT_ATOMS: atom_id res chain seq x y z
N MET A 1 -12.10 -5.09 3.55
CA MET A 1 -11.10 -4.05 3.24
C MET A 1 -11.54 -2.71 3.85
N ARG A 2 -10.65 -2.02 4.55
CA ARG A 2 -10.84 -0.69 5.14
C ARG A 2 -9.68 0.22 4.70
N VAL A 3 -9.96 1.51 4.59
CA VAL A 3 -8.94 2.53 4.30
C VAL A 3 -8.96 3.57 5.40
N CYS A 4 -7.81 3.82 6.00
CA CYS A 4 -7.59 4.85 7.01
C CYS A 4 -6.63 5.90 6.47
N VAL A 5 -6.96 7.17 6.67
CA VAL A 5 -6.15 8.30 6.23
C VAL A 5 -5.85 9.17 7.45
N LEU A 6 -4.57 9.42 7.70
CA LEU A 6 -4.08 10.27 8.76
C LEU A 6 -3.35 11.45 8.10
N VAL A 7 -3.80 12.66 8.42
CA VAL A 7 -3.24 13.89 7.86
C VAL A 7 -2.56 14.68 8.97
N SER A 8 -1.35 15.15 8.69
CA SER A 8 -0.62 16.10 9.52
C SER A 8 -0.12 17.27 8.67
N ALA A 9 0.41 18.30 9.32
CA ALA A 9 0.99 19.44 8.61
C ALA A 9 2.15 19.03 7.69
N ALA A 10 2.89 17.96 8.00
CA ALA A 10 4.08 17.57 7.27
C ALA A 10 3.89 16.36 6.34
N ARG A 11 2.86 15.53 6.60
CA ARG A 11 2.70 14.23 5.92
C ARG A 11 1.24 13.80 5.81
N LEU A 12 0.96 13.06 4.74
CA LEU A 12 -0.21 12.21 4.56
C LEU A 12 0.20 10.75 4.75
N ARG A 13 -0.49 10.02 5.64
CA ARG A 13 -0.35 8.57 5.80
C ARG A 13 -1.64 7.89 5.38
N VAL A 14 -1.53 6.92 4.48
CA VAL A 14 -2.66 6.09 4.05
C VAL A 14 -2.37 4.65 4.45
N GLU A 15 -3.34 3.99 5.07
CA GLU A 15 -3.31 2.58 5.41
C GLU A 15 -4.51 1.88 4.80
N VAL A 16 -4.25 0.76 4.13
CA VAL A 16 -5.24 -0.13 3.54
C VAL A 16 -5.15 -1.46 4.25
N ARG A 17 -6.20 -1.80 5.00
CA ARG A 17 -6.31 -3.06 5.75
C ARG A 17 -7.27 -4.00 5.05
N ASP A 18 -6.80 -5.20 4.71
CA ASP A 18 -7.64 -6.27 4.20
C ASP A 18 -7.73 -7.42 5.20
N GLU A 19 -8.94 -7.67 5.69
CA GLU A 19 -9.26 -8.67 6.72
C GLU A 19 -9.81 -9.98 6.13
N GLY A 20 -9.97 -10.06 4.80
CA GLY A 20 -10.59 -11.21 4.12
C GLY A 20 -9.83 -11.73 2.90
N GLY A 21 -8.73 -11.10 2.50
CA GLY A 21 -7.91 -11.47 1.35
C GLY A 21 -6.80 -12.48 1.66
N ALA A 22 -6.34 -13.18 0.62
CA ALA A 22 -5.41 -14.32 0.67
C ALA A 22 -4.32 -14.23 1.75
N ARG A 23 -4.02 -15.37 2.39
CA ARG A 23 -2.99 -15.56 3.44
C ARG A 23 -1.54 -15.21 3.03
N GLY A 24 -1.34 -14.51 1.92
CA GLY A 24 -0.05 -14.13 1.38
C GLY A 24 0.29 -12.68 1.67
N ARG A 25 1.57 -12.43 1.98
CA ARG A 25 2.13 -11.07 2.06
C ARG A 25 2.01 -10.39 0.69
N PRO A 26 1.52 -9.15 0.59
CA PRO A 26 1.53 -8.38 -0.64
C PRO A 26 2.96 -8.33 -1.21
N ILE A 27 3.11 -8.68 -2.49
CA ILE A 27 4.39 -8.64 -3.20
C ILE A 27 4.35 -7.54 -4.25
N VAL A 28 5.45 -6.80 -4.41
CA VAL A 28 5.66 -5.98 -5.60
C VAL A 28 6.00 -6.97 -6.73
N PRO A 29 5.11 -7.18 -7.71
CA PRO A 29 5.43 -8.10 -8.79
C PRO A 29 6.56 -7.53 -9.65
N PRO A 30 7.42 -8.38 -10.25
CA PRO A 30 8.33 -7.93 -11.30
C PRO A 30 7.52 -7.26 -12.42
N GLN A 31 8.15 -6.30 -13.11
CA GLN A 31 7.51 -5.43 -14.10
C GLN A 31 6.51 -6.19 -14.97
N ARG A 32 5.22 -5.86 -14.81
CA ARG A 32 4.14 -6.43 -15.63
C ARG A 32 4.26 -5.88 -17.05
N ASP A 33 3.64 -6.57 -18.01
CA ASP A 33 3.49 -6.02 -19.35
C ASP A 33 2.88 -4.60 -19.26
N GLY A 34 3.32 -3.70 -20.13
CA GLY A 34 2.91 -2.29 -20.08
C GLY A 34 1.43 -2.06 -20.40
N LEU A 35 0.72 -3.09 -20.84
CA LEU A 35 -0.70 -3.06 -21.21
C LEU A 35 -1.60 -3.59 -20.07
N SER A 36 -1.02 -4.10 -18.99
CA SER A 36 -1.76 -4.68 -17.88
C SER A 36 -2.47 -3.59 -17.10
N GLU A 37 -3.79 -3.69 -17.04
CA GLU A 37 -4.62 -2.71 -16.34
C GLU A 37 -4.55 -2.88 -14.81
N SER A 38 -4.09 -4.05 -14.33
CA SER A 38 -4.11 -4.45 -12.92
C SER A 38 -2.71 -4.71 -12.32
N GLY A 39 -2.63 -4.71 -10.98
CA GLY A 39 -1.41 -5.11 -10.24
C GLY A 39 -0.27 -4.09 -10.23
N ARG A 40 -0.52 -2.85 -10.66
CA ARG A 40 0.43 -1.74 -10.60
C ARG A 40 0.43 -1.00 -9.26
N GLY A 41 -0.56 -1.24 -8.41
CA GLY A 41 -0.74 -0.48 -7.17
C GLY A 41 0.51 -0.44 -6.28
N LEU A 42 1.09 -1.59 -5.97
CA LEU A 42 2.30 -1.65 -5.15
C LEU A 42 3.54 -1.11 -5.85
N MET A 43 3.65 -1.25 -7.18
CA MET A 43 4.73 -0.65 -7.95
C MET A 43 4.67 0.89 -7.89
N ILE A 44 3.46 1.45 -7.98
CA ILE A 44 3.25 2.90 -7.86
C ILE A 44 3.60 3.37 -6.45
N VAL A 45 3.16 2.64 -5.41
CA VAL A 45 3.51 2.95 -4.02
C VAL A 45 5.02 2.90 -3.81
N ASP A 46 5.70 1.88 -4.33
CA ASP A 46 7.15 1.73 -4.23
C ASP A 46 7.92 2.87 -4.92
N GLY A 47 7.41 3.38 -6.04
CA GLY A 47 8.05 4.46 -6.78
C GLY A 47 7.73 5.89 -6.30
N LEU A 48 6.62 6.10 -5.59
CA LEU A 48 6.14 7.45 -5.23
C LEU A 48 6.13 7.76 -3.74
N ALA A 49 6.10 6.74 -2.87
CA ALA A 49 6.04 6.97 -1.44
C ALA A 49 7.41 7.34 -0.87
N ASP A 50 7.44 8.26 0.08
CA ASP A 50 8.65 8.53 0.88
C ASP A 50 9.00 7.31 1.74
N ARG A 51 7.95 6.68 2.28
CA ARG A 51 8.01 5.50 3.14
C ARG A 51 6.78 4.66 2.90
N TRP A 52 6.94 3.36 2.84
CA TRP A 52 5.82 2.44 2.80
C TRP A 52 6.19 1.12 3.43
N GLY A 53 5.18 0.31 3.76
CA GLY A 53 5.43 -0.97 4.39
C GLY A 53 4.19 -1.82 4.49
N ILE A 54 4.41 -3.02 5.02
CA ILE A 54 3.39 -4.04 5.24
C ILE A 54 3.39 -4.35 6.74
N VAL A 55 2.21 -4.40 7.33
CA VAL A 55 2.00 -4.84 8.71
C VAL A 55 1.10 -6.07 8.67
N ASP A 56 1.65 -7.20 9.12
CA ASP A 56 0.88 -8.43 9.28
C ASP A 56 0.06 -8.35 10.58
N GLY A 57 -1.25 -8.54 10.46
CA GLY A 57 -2.17 -8.61 11.58
C GLY A 57 -2.72 -10.02 11.77
N LYS A 58 -3.22 -10.32 12.97
CA LYS A 58 -3.85 -11.61 13.29
C LYS A 58 -5.02 -11.95 12.35
N ASP A 59 -5.72 -10.92 11.87
CA ASP A 59 -6.95 -11.03 11.09
C ASP A 59 -6.79 -10.53 9.65
N GLY A 60 -5.57 -10.30 9.15
CA GLY A 60 -5.37 -9.74 7.82
C GLY A 60 -4.03 -9.03 7.62
N VAL A 61 -3.88 -8.39 6.47
CA VAL A 61 -2.69 -7.61 6.12
C VAL A 61 -3.02 -6.14 5.91
N SER A 62 -2.16 -5.27 6.43
CA SER A 62 -2.21 -3.84 6.16
C SER A 62 -1.03 -3.44 5.25
N VAL A 63 -1.31 -2.70 4.18
CA VAL A 63 -0.30 -1.95 3.44
C VAL A 63 -0.45 -0.48 3.80
N TRP A 64 0.65 0.20 4.09
CA TRP A 64 0.64 1.63 4.37
C TRP A 64 1.69 2.35 3.56
N PHE A 65 1.45 3.63 3.27
CA PHE A 65 2.44 4.53 2.70
C PHE A 65 2.30 5.94 3.25
N GLU A 66 3.39 6.70 3.13
CA GLU A 66 3.49 8.10 3.52
C GLU A 66 4.08 8.93 2.40
N VAL A 67 3.55 10.14 2.23
CA VAL A 67 4.08 11.19 1.36
C VAL A 67 4.16 12.49 2.14
N ALA A 68 5.15 13.33 1.84
CA ALA A 68 5.24 14.67 2.37
C ALA A 68 4.00 15.51 1.95
N SER A 69 3.47 16.28 2.88
CA SER A 69 2.56 17.37 2.56
C SER A 69 3.40 18.49 1.95
N GLY A 70 3.08 18.92 0.72
CA GLY A 70 3.82 19.95 -0.01
C GLY A 70 3.82 21.32 0.66
#